data_AF-A0A3N2RIS2-F1
#
_entry.id   AF-A0A3N2RIS2-F1
#
_cell.length_a   1.000
_cell.length_b   1.000
_cell.length_c   1.000
_cell.angle_alpha   90.00
_cell.angle_beta   90.00
_cell.angle_gamma   90.00
#
_symmetry.space_group_name_H-M   'P 1'
#
loop_
_entity.id
_entity.type
_entity.pdbx_description
1 polymer ?
#
loop_
_entity_poly.entity_id
_entity_poly.type
_entity_poly.pdbx_seq_one_letter_code
_entity_poly.pdbx_strand_id
1 'polypeptide(L)'
;IVHSDCALLERDGNISLLSLPVAERWLRQAQLTPGEAPVCAQPLLIPLRLKVSAEEKSALEKAQSALAELGIDFQSDAQHVTIRAVPLPLRQQNLQILIPELIGYLAKQSVFEPGNIAQWIARNLM
;
A
#
# COMPACT_ATOMS: atom_id res chain seq x y z
N ILE A 1 -35.14 -5.98 5.47
CA ILE A 1 -34.04 -4.99 5.55
C ILE A 1 -32.76 -5.80 5.70
N VAL A 2 -31.99 -5.96 4.63
CA VAL A 2 -30.62 -6.48 4.76
C VAL A 2 -29.83 -5.33 5.37
N HIS A 3 -29.16 -5.56 6.51
CA HIS A 3 -28.33 -4.56 7.19
C HIS A 3 -27.31 -3.94 6.21
N SER A 4 -26.81 -2.74 6.53
CA SER A 4 -25.89 -1.93 5.71
C SER A 4 -24.59 -2.63 5.27
N ASP A 5 -24.30 -3.82 5.80
CA ASP A 5 -23.00 -4.45 5.71
C ASP A 5 -23.01 -5.70 4.80
N CYS A 6 -24.15 -6.00 4.16
CA CYS A 6 -24.32 -7.15 3.27
C CYS A 6 -25.03 -6.76 1.97
N ALA A 7 -24.53 -7.23 0.83
CA ALA A 7 -25.19 -7.14 -0.46
C ALA A 7 -25.81 -8.48 -0.85
N LEU A 8 -27.04 -8.45 -1.38
CA LEU A 8 -27.67 -9.61 -1.99
C LEU A 8 -27.28 -9.66 -3.47
N LEU A 9 -26.73 -10.78 -3.91
CA LEU A 9 -26.34 -11.02 -5.29
C LEU A 9 -27.24 -12.12 -5.87
N GLU A 10 -27.69 -11.94 -7.10
CA GLU A 10 -28.36 -12.98 -7.86
C GLU A 10 -27.54 -13.30 -9.10
N ARG A 11 -27.22 -14.57 -9.30
CA ARG A 11 -26.54 -15.04 -10.51
C ARG A 11 -27.01 -16.44 -10.85
N ASP A 12 -27.40 -16.65 -12.11
CA ASP A 12 -27.86 -17.93 -12.64
C ASP A 12 -29.00 -18.55 -11.79
N GLY A 13 -29.89 -17.71 -11.26
CA GLY A 13 -31.00 -18.12 -10.39
C GLY A 13 -30.61 -18.45 -8.94
N ASN A 14 -29.34 -18.32 -8.57
CA ASN A 14 -28.87 -18.50 -7.20
C ASN A 14 -28.72 -17.16 -6.49
N ILE A 15 -29.31 -17.06 -5.31
CA ILE A 15 -29.16 -15.92 -4.42
C ILE A 15 -27.98 -16.20 -3.49
N SER A 16 -27.00 -15.29 -3.49
CA SER A 16 -25.85 -15.31 -2.60
C SER A 16 -25.82 -14.04 -1.75
N LEU A 17 -25.34 -14.15 -0.52
CA LEU A 17 -25.14 -13.00 0.36
C LEU A 17 -23.64 -12.69 0.43
N LEU A 18 -23.26 -11.48 0.04
CA LEU A 18 -21.89 -10.98 0.13
C LEU A 18 -21.73 -10.07 1.34
N SER A 19 -20.81 -10.40 2.24
CA SER A 19 -20.39 -9.48 3.29
C SER A 19 -19.51 -8.38 2.71
N LEU A 20 -19.99 -7.13 2.76
CA LEU A 20 -19.28 -5.98 2.20
C LEU A 20 -17.93 -5.71 2.90
N PRO A 21 -17.81 -5.75 4.24
CA PRO A 21 -16.52 -5.54 4.91
C PRO A 21 -15.45 -6.57 4.53
N VAL A 22 -15.86 -7.83 4.33
CA VAL A 22 -14.95 -8.90 3.91
C VAL A 22 -14.57 -8.70 2.44
N ALA A 23 -15.54 -8.48 1.57
CA ALA A 23 -15.30 -8.26 0.15
C ALA A 23 -14.36 -7.07 -0.09
N GLU A 24 -14.55 -5.98 0.64
CA GLU A 24 -13.72 -4.77 0.51
C GLU A 24 -12.28 -5.03 0.96
N ARG A 25 -12.07 -5.80 2.04
CA ARG A 25 -10.72 -6.22 2.45
C ARG A 25 -10.02 -7.07 1.39
N TRP A 26 -10.74 -8.03 0.82
CA TRP A 26 -10.22 -8.89 -0.25
C TRP A 26 -9.91 -8.09 -1.52
N LEU A 27 -10.76 -7.11 -1.86
CA LEU A 27 -10.54 -6.21 -2.99
C LEU A 27 -9.29 -5.35 -2.77
N ARG A 28 -9.12 -4.74 -1.60
CA ARG A 28 -7.93 -3.96 -1.23
C ARG A 28 -6.66 -4.83 -1.30
N GLN A 29 -6.72 -6.06 -0.79
CA GLN A 29 -5.59 -6.99 -0.86
C GLN A 29 -5.24 -7.36 -2.32
N ALA A 30 -6.24 -7.67 -3.15
CA ALA A 30 -6.03 -7.99 -4.56
C ALA A 30 -5.47 -6.78 -5.35
N GLN A 31 -5.84 -5.55 -4.99
CA GLN A 31 -5.31 -4.33 -5.60
C GLN A 31 -3.88 -3.99 -5.18
N LEU A 32 -3.39 -4.55 -4.07
CA LEU A 32 -2.06 -4.31 -3.52
C LEU A 32 -1.09 -5.46 -3.77
N THR A 33 -1.61 -6.65 -4.13
CA THR A 33 -0.79 -7.81 -4.47
C THR A 33 -0.40 -7.69 -5.95
N PRO A 34 0.88 -7.57 -6.30
CA PRO A 34 1.29 -7.53 -7.70
C PRO A 34 0.86 -8.83 -8.40
N GLY A 35 0.08 -8.70 -9.47
CA GLY A 35 -0.32 -9.80 -10.35
C GLY A 35 0.72 -10.03 -11.45
N GLU A 36 0.28 -10.27 -12.69
CA GLU A 36 1.18 -10.32 -13.87
C GLU A 36 1.72 -8.95 -14.31
N ALA A 37 1.15 -7.85 -13.80
CA ALA A 37 1.57 -6.48 -14.08
C ALA A 37 1.94 -5.74 -12.79
N PRO A 38 2.97 -4.88 -12.81
CA PRO A 38 3.34 -4.05 -11.66
C PRO A 38 2.18 -3.14 -11.27
N VAL A 39 2.05 -2.87 -9.97
CA VAL A 39 0.99 -1.98 -9.48
C VAL A 39 1.22 -0.58 -10.06
N CYS A 40 0.22 -0.02 -10.75
CA CYS A 40 0.34 1.29 -11.38
C CYS A 40 0.66 2.40 -10.35
N ALA A 41 1.90 2.88 -10.36
CA ALA A 41 2.34 4.04 -9.60
C ALA A 41 1.65 5.30 -10.13
N GLN A 42 0.94 6.03 -9.26
CA GLN A 42 0.32 7.30 -9.61
C GLN A 42 1.10 8.46 -9.00
N PRO A 43 1.56 9.42 -9.81
CA PRO A 43 2.31 10.56 -9.30
C PRO A 43 1.44 11.40 -8.36
N LEU A 44 2.05 11.88 -7.28
CA LEU A 44 1.46 12.79 -6.33
C LEU A 44 1.46 14.20 -6.91
N LEU A 45 0.34 14.92 -6.75
CA LEU A 45 0.23 16.33 -7.14
C LEU A 45 1.20 17.22 -6.34
N ILE A 46 1.46 16.84 -5.08
CA ILE A 46 2.45 17.46 -4.20
C ILE A 46 3.35 16.33 -3.68
N PRO A 47 4.63 16.29 -4.07
CA PRO A 47 5.58 15.31 -3.54
C PRO A 47 5.69 15.41 -2.02
N LEU A 48 5.62 14.28 -1.33
CA LEU A 48 5.69 14.24 0.13
C LEU A 48 7.16 14.13 0.55
N ARG A 49 7.70 15.20 1.14
CA ARG A 49 9.07 15.23 1.66
C ARG A 49 9.08 14.95 3.16
N LEU A 50 9.84 13.95 3.56
CA LEU A 50 10.00 13.51 4.95
C LEU A 50 11.48 13.52 5.33
N LYS A 51 11.78 13.88 6.58
CA LYS A 51 13.14 13.77 7.12
C LYS A 51 13.34 12.34 7.60
N VAL A 52 14.47 11.73 7.24
CA VAL A 52 14.81 10.35 7.61
C VAL A 52 16.21 10.29 8.19
N SER A 53 16.44 9.34 9.09
CA SER A 53 17.77 9.00 9.59
C SER A 53 18.59 8.23 8.54
N ALA A 54 19.89 8.07 8.77
CA ALA A 54 20.77 7.33 7.87
C ALA A 54 20.40 5.83 7.77
N GLU A 55 19.95 5.24 8.89
CA GLU A 55 19.52 3.84 8.96
C GLU A 55 18.23 3.61 8.16
N GLU A 56 17.23 4.47 8.36
CA GLU A 56 15.97 4.44 7.62
C GLU A 56 16.16 4.66 6.12
N LYS A 57 17.05 5.59 5.75
CA LYS A 57 17.44 5.81 4.36
C LYS A 57 18.05 4.55 3.75
N SER A 58 18.98 3.90 4.45
CA SER A 58 19.59 2.66 3.97
C SER A 58 18.56 1.55 3.79
N ALA A 59 17.59 1.44 4.70
CA ALA A 59 16.50 0.47 4.58
C ALA A 59 15.60 0.74 3.37
N LEU A 60 15.26 2.00 3.12
CA LEU A 60 14.51 2.40 1.93
C LEU A 60 15.27 2.09 0.64
N GLU A 61 16.56 2.42 0.56
CA GLU A 61 17.39 2.14 -0.62
C GLU A 61 17.49 0.63 -0.88
N LYS A 62 17.62 -0.19 0.16
CA LYS A 62 17.56 -1.67 0.03
C LYS A 62 16.20 -2.18 -0.42
N ALA A 63 15.12 -1.55 0.03
CA ALA A 63 13.74 -1.89 -0.33
C ALA A 63 13.28 -1.26 -1.65
N GLN A 64 14.12 -0.49 -2.35
CA GLN A 64 13.70 0.35 -3.48
C GLN A 64 13.05 -0.46 -4.61
N SER A 65 13.65 -1.59 -4.98
CA SER A 65 13.10 -2.48 -6.01
C SER A 65 11.73 -3.03 -5.60
N ALA A 66 11.59 -3.51 -4.37
CA ALA A 66 10.33 -4.05 -3.87
C ALA A 66 9.24 -2.99 -3.76
N LEU A 67 9.59 -1.76 -3.34
CA LEU A 67 8.66 -0.63 -3.28
C LEU A 67 8.21 -0.20 -4.69
N ALA A 68 9.11 -0.21 -5.67
CA ALA A 68 8.78 0.10 -7.06
C ALA A 68 7.80 -0.91 -7.66
N GLU A 69 7.93 -2.21 -7.36
CA GLU A 69 6.98 -3.25 -7.77
C GLU A 69 5.58 -3.03 -7.20
N LEU A 70 5.50 -2.45 -5.99
CA LEU A 70 4.26 -2.05 -5.33
C LEU A 70 3.74 -0.67 -5.79
N GLY A 71 4.38 -0.05 -6.77
CA GLY A 71 3.98 1.24 -7.31
C GLY A 71 4.32 2.44 -6.41
N ILE A 72 5.25 2.27 -5.46
CA ILE A 72 5.76 3.34 -4.60
C ILE A 72 7.10 3.82 -5.16
N ASP A 73 7.11 5.05 -5.68
CA ASP A 73 8.31 5.72 -6.17
C ASP A 73 8.73 6.84 -5.22
N PHE A 74 10.00 6.84 -4.87
CA PHE A 74 10.60 7.83 -3.99
C PHE A 74 12.01 8.20 -4.45
N GLN A 75 12.44 9.40 -4.07
CA GLN A 75 13.81 9.86 -4.19
C GLN A 75 14.40 10.10 -2.81
N SER A 76 15.58 9.56 -2.54
CA SER A 76 16.37 9.92 -1.37
C SER A 76 17.35 11.05 -1.70
N ASP A 77 17.49 11.99 -0.77
CA ASP A 77 18.46 13.06 -0.74
C ASP A 77 19.29 12.94 0.56
N ALA A 78 20.19 13.88 0.88
CA ALA A 78 21.12 13.79 2.00
C ALA A 78 20.44 13.45 3.35
N GLN A 79 19.34 14.14 3.70
CA GLN A 79 18.59 13.91 4.96
C GLN A 79 17.09 13.74 4.75
N HIS A 80 16.64 13.72 3.50
CA HIS A 80 15.22 13.71 3.17
C HIS A 80 14.89 12.62 2.18
N VAL A 81 13.67 12.10 2.27
CA VAL A 81 13.08 11.23 1.25
C VAL A 81 11.84 11.93 0.72
N THR A 82 11.71 11.97 -0.59
CA THR A 82 10.58 12.57 -1.30
C THR A 82 9.81 11.46 -1.98
N ILE A 83 8.59 11.18 -1.53
CA ILE A 83 7.67 10.27 -2.21
C ILE A 83 7.08 11.02 -3.41
N ARG A 84 7.23 10.42 -4.60
CA ARG A 84 6.77 11.00 -5.87
C ARG A 84 5.53 10.31 -6.39
N ALA A 85 5.42 9.00 -6.23
CA ALA A 85 4.27 8.25 -6.67
C ALA A 85 3.90 7.17 -5.65
N VAL A 86 2.61 6.88 -5.56
CA VAL A 86 2.05 5.81 -4.74
C VAL A 86 0.97 5.08 -5.54
N PRO A 87 0.67 3.82 -5.23
CA PRO A 87 -0.42 3.09 -5.88
C PRO A 87 -1.78 3.67 -5.48
N LEU A 88 -2.81 3.45 -6.32
CA LEU A 88 -4.16 4.00 -6.13
C LEU A 88 -4.76 3.77 -4.72
N PRO A 89 -4.62 2.58 -4.08
CA PRO A 89 -5.20 2.35 -2.75
C PRO A 89 -4.60 3.25 -1.66
N LEU A 90 -3.36 3.71 -1.86
CA LEU A 90 -2.67 4.59 -0.93
C LEU A 90 -3.07 6.07 -1.08
N ARG A 91 -3.71 6.44 -2.19
CA ARG A 91 -4.04 7.84 -2.50
C ARG A 91 -5.01 8.49 -1.51
N GLN A 92 -5.93 7.71 -0.94
CA GLN A 92 -6.94 8.20 0.00
C GLN A 92 -6.46 8.19 1.46
N GLN A 93 -5.25 7.71 1.72
CA GLN A 93 -4.70 7.55 3.05
C GLN A 93 -3.87 8.76 3.49
N ASN A 94 -3.70 8.89 4.79
CA ASN A 94 -2.80 9.91 5.32
C ASN A 94 -1.34 9.47 5.15
N LEU A 95 -0.78 9.76 3.97
CA LEU A 95 0.61 9.43 3.62
C LEU A 95 1.63 10.03 4.59
N GLN A 96 1.30 11.14 5.27
CA GLN A 96 2.17 11.73 6.29
C GLN A 96 2.28 10.88 7.57
N ILE A 97 1.36 9.95 7.79
CA ILE A 97 1.40 8.98 8.89
C ILE A 97 1.94 7.65 8.38
N LEU A 98 1.37 7.15 7.29
CA LEU A 98 1.66 5.80 6.80
C LEU A 98 3.10 5.64 6.28
N ILE A 99 3.65 6.63 5.58
CA ILE A 99 5.00 6.52 5.03
C ILE A 99 6.05 6.48 6.14
N PRO A 100 6.02 7.36 7.17
CA PRO A 100 6.92 7.22 8.32
C PRO A 100 6.82 5.86 9.02
N GLU A 101 5.60 5.32 9.21
CA GLU A 101 5.43 4.00 9.81
C GLU A 101 6.00 2.88 8.95
N LEU A 102 5.80 2.95 7.62
CA LEU A 102 6.39 2.03 6.67
C LEU A 102 7.91 2.06 6.72
N ILE A 103 8.50 3.26 6.77
CA ILE A 103 9.95 3.44 6.90
C ILE A 103 10.46 2.80 8.20
N GLY A 104 9.78 3.05 9.32
CA GLY A 104 10.10 2.45 10.61
C GLY A 104 9.93 0.92 10.63
N TYR A 105 9.00 0.37 9.86
CA TYR A 105 8.87 -1.07 9.64
C TYR A 105 10.04 -1.62 8.83
N LEU A 106 10.37 -1.00 7.69
CA LEU A 106 11.47 -1.41 6.81
C LEU A 106 12.83 -1.36 7.53
N ALA A 107 13.07 -0.35 8.37
CA ALA A 107 14.29 -0.25 9.17
C ALA A 107 14.52 -1.43 10.11
N LYS A 108 13.47 -2.18 10.48
CA LYS A 108 13.54 -3.37 11.33
C LYS A 108 13.64 -4.68 10.54
N GLN A 109 13.51 -4.64 9.21
CA GLN A 109 13.56 -5.83 8.37
C GLN A 109 14.97 -6.06 7.83
N SER A 110 15.33 -7.34 7.73
CA SER A 110 16.55 -7.79 7.03
C SER A 110 16.27 -8.24 5.60
N VAL A 111 15.01 -8.56 5.28
CA VAL A 111 14.56 -9.08 3.99
C VAL A 111 13.40 -8.23 3.49
N PHE A 112 13.47 -7.77 2.24
CA PHE A 112 12.54 -6.82 1.64
C PHE A 112 11.72 -7.47 0.52
N GLU A 113 10.86 -8.42 0.89
CA GLU A 113 9.95 -9.07 -0.07
C GLU A 113 8.73 -8.18 -0.37
N PRO A 114 8.39 -7.92 -1.65
CA PRO A 114 7.21 -7.14 -2.03
C PRO A 114 5.92 -7.64 -1.39
N GLY A 115 5.73 -8.96 -1.29
CA GLY A 115 4.54 -9.56 -0.67
C GLY A 115 4.38 -9.21 0.82
N ASN A 116 5.48 -9.20 1.58
CA ASN A 116 5.46 -8.85 3.00
C ASN A 116 5.15 -7.37 3.21
N ILE A 117 5.73 -6.52 2.36
CA ILE A 117 5.50 -5.08 2.38
C ILE A 117 4.04 -4.77 1.99
N ALA A 118 3.51 -5.40 0.93
CA ALA A 118 2.11 -5.29 0.53
C ALA A 118 1.15 -5.70 1.66
N GLN A 119 1.44 -6.84 2.31
CA GLN A 119 0.64 -7.33 3.43
C GLN A 119 0.67 -6.35 4.61
N TRP A 120 1.83 -5.79 4.93
CA TRP A 120 1.96 -4.78 5.99
C TRP A 120 1.16 -3.52 5.65
N ILE A 121 1.27 -3.01 4.41
CA ILE A 121 0.51 -1.85 3.94
C ILE A 121 -0.98 -2.14 4.09
N ALA A 122 -1.47 -3.26 3.55
CA ALA A 122 -2.88 -3.64 3.59
C ALA A 122 -3.45 -3.72 5.01
N ARG A 123 -2.65 -4.07 6.02
CA ARG A 123 -3.06 -4.10 7.44
C ARG A 123 -3.18 -2.71 8.06
N ASN A 124 -2.45 -1.72 7.55
CA ASN A 124 -2.46 -0.34 8.04
C ASN A 124 -3.38 0.59 7.23
N LEU A 125 -4.03 0.07 6.18
CA LEU A 125 -5.15 0.74 5.49
C LEU A 125 -6.44 0.54 6.30
N MET A 126 -6.68 1.40 7.29
CA MET A 126 -7.99 1.49 7.97
C MET A 126 -8.97 2.31 7.13
#